data_AF-H1BHR9-F1
#
_entry.id   AF-H1BHR9-F1
#
_cell.length_a   1.000
_cell.length_b   1.000
_cell.length_c   1.000
_cell.angle_alpha   90.00
_cell.angle_beta   90.00
_cell.angle_gamma   90.00
#
_symmetry.space_group_name_H-M   'P 1'
#
loop_
_entity.id
_entity.type
_entity.pdbx_description
1 polymer ?
#
loop_
_entity_poly.entity_id
_entity_poly.type
_entity_poly.pdbx_seq_one_letter_code
_entity_poly.pdbx_strand_id
1 'polypeptide(L)'
;MAETKRYYWIKLKEDFFQDDAISWIEEQKDGKECCLFYLKLCLKSLRNQGVLVRYIGDSLIPYDEKKLAEITSTRLHIVKKSIKLLSEAGLITVMDTREIQIKEFKNLVDRKLLLKR
;
A
#
# COMPACT_ATOMS: atom_id res chain seq x y z
N MET A 1 -27.34 -9.92 16.02
CA MET A 1 -27.24 -9.27 14.70
C MET A 1 -26.06 -9.89 13.98
N ALA A 2 -26.27 -10.54 12.82
CA ALA A 2 -25.16 -11.10 12.06
C ALA A 2 -24.24 -9.96 11.61
N GLU A 3 -22.98 -9.95 12.05
CA GLU A 3 -22.00 -9.00 11.54
C GLU A 3 -21.92 -9.15 10.02
N THR A 4 -22.38 -8.14 9.29
CA THR A 4 -22.28 -8.09 7.84
C THR A 4 -20.81 -8.15 7.47
N LYS A 5 -20.33 -9.30 6.97
CA LYS A 5 -18.94 -9.45 6.51
C LYS A 5 -18.65 -8.39 5.46
N ARG A 6 -17.79 -7.43 5.81
CA ARG A 6 -17.31 -6.41 4.87
C ARG A 6 -16.16 -7.00 4.07
N TYR A 7 -16.38 -7.18 2.78
CA TYR A 7 -15.32 -7.53 1.82
C TYR A 7 -14.65 -6.24 1.35
N TYR A 8 -13.32 -6.22 1.35
CA TYR A 8 -12.52 -5.13 0.81
C TYR A 8 -11.69 -5.64 -0.35
N TRP A 9 -11.64 -4.88 -1.43
CA TRP A 9 -10.86 -5.18 -2.63
C TRP A 9 -10.11 -3.92 -3.07
N ILE A 10 -8.96 -4.11 -3.73
CA ILE A 10 -8.31 -3.05 -4.49
C ILE A 10 -8.74 -3.16 -5.95
N LYS A 11 -9.00 -2.03 -6.60
CA LYS A 11 -9.12 -1.97 -8.05
C LYS A 11 -7.74 -1.71 -8.64
N LEU A 12 -7.20 -2.69 -9.34
CA LEU A 12 -5.98 -2.50 -10.11
C LEU A 12 -6.37 -1.99 -11.50
N LYS A 13 -5.72 -0.92 -11.97
CA LYS A 13 -5.94 -0.47 -13.36
C LYS A 13 -5.30 -1.47 -14.33
N GLU A 14 -5.84 -1.55 -15.55
CA GLU A 14 -5.30 -2.44 -16.58
C GLU A 14 -3.87 -2.07 -16.99
N ASP A 15 -3.54 -0.78 -16.90
CA ASP A 15 -2.26 -0.17 -17.23
C ASP A 15 -1.31 -0.06 -16.02
N PHE A 16 -1.62 -0.73 -14.90
CA PHE A 16 -0.85 -0.58 -13.66
C PHE A 16 0.64 -0.88 -13.83
N PHE A 17 1.00 -1.90 -14.62
CA PHE A 17 2.40 -2.26 -14.83
C PHE A 17 3.09 -1.42 -15.92
N GLN A 18 2.32 -0.62 -16.66
CA GLN A 18 2.79 0.35 -17.65
C GLN A 18 2.96 1.76 -17.05
N ASP A 19 2.56 1.96 -15.79
CA ASP A 19 2.81 3.20 -15.07
C ASP A 19 4.33 3.41 -14.90
N ASP A 20 4.82 4.61 -15.25
CA ASP A 20 6.26 4.93 -15.25
C ASP A 20 6.91 4.69 -13.88
N ALA A 21 6.19 4.99 -12.78
CA ALA A 21 6.71 4.78 -11.44
C ALA A 21 6.82 3.29 -11.09
N ILE A 22 5.84 2.48 -11.52
CA ILE A 22 5.86 1.02 -11.34
C ILE A 22 6.94 0.37 -12.21
N SER A 23 7.03 0.76 -13.48
CA SER A 23 8.07 0.28 -14.41
C SER A 23 9.47 0.60 -13.88
N TRP A 24 9.70 1.83 -13.41
CA TRP A 24 10.97 2.25 -12.81
C TRP A 24 11.35 1.42 -11.57
N ILE A 25 10.38 1.02 -10.74
CA ILE A 25 10.62 0.14 -9.59
C ILE A 25 10.98 -1.28 -10.05
N GLU A 26 10.31 -1.82 -11.07
CA GLU A 26 10.59 -3.18 -11.59
C GLU A 26 11.99 -3.32 -12.19
N GLU A 27 12.54 -2.25 -12.74
CA GLU A 27 13.93 -2.20 -13.25
C GLU A 27 14.98 -2.32 -12.14
N GLN A 28 14.62 -2.01 -10.89
CA GLN A 28 15.54 -2.11 -9.76
C GLN A 28 15.82 -3.58 -9.44
N LYS A 29 17.00 -3.85 -8.85
CA LYS A 29 17.26 -5.16 -8.24
C LYS A 29 16.13 -5.50 -7.24
N ASP A 30 15.62 -6.72 -7.22
CA ASP A 30 14.48 -7.12 -6.37
C ASP A 30 13.20 -6.27 -6.60
N GLY A 31 13.07 -5.64 -7.77
CA GLY A 31 11.99 -4.72 -8.11
C GLY A 31 10.61 -5.38 -8.10
N LYS A 32 10.53 -6.64 -8.53
CA LYS A 32 9.28 -7.44 -8.48
C LYS A 32 8.79 -7.63 -7.05
N GLU A 33 9.69 -7.90 -6.11
CA GLU A 33 9.37 -7.98 -4.69
C GLU A 33 8.95 -6.63 -4.12
N CYS A 34 9.50 -5.52 -4.63
CA CYS A 34 9.10 -4.17 -4.26
C CYS A 34 7.68 -3.85 -4.75
N CYS A 35 7.34 -4.18 -6.00
CA CYS A 35 5.99 -4.02 -6.55
C CYS A 35 4.97 -4.90 -5.82
N LEU A 36 5.29 -6.17 -5.55
CA LEU A 36 4.44 -7.04 -4.75
C LEU A 36 4.24 -6.49 -3.33
N PHE A 37 5.30 -5.94 -2.72
CA PHE A 37 5.21 -5.30 -1.42
C PHE A 37 4.27 -4.09 -1.45
N TYR A 38 4.35 -3.24 -2.47
CA TYR A 38 3.43 -2.10 -2.63
C TYR A 38 1.96 -2.52 -2.74
N LEU A 39 1.66 -3.54 -3.55
CA LEU A 39 0.30 -4.09 -3.66
C LEU A 39 -0.21 -4.61 -2.31
N LYS A 40 0.65 -5.25 -1.52
CA LYS A 40 0.33 -5.68 -0.15
C LYS A 40 0.06 -4.49 0.77
N LEU A 41 0.84 -3.42 0.70
CA LEU A 41 0.60 -2.20 1.48
C LEU A 41 -0.75 -1.57 1.12
N CYS A 42 -1.06 -1.47 -0.17
CA CYS A 42 -2.36 -0.99 -0.66
C CYS A 42 -3.52 -1.76 -0.01
N LEU A 43 -3.45 -3.10 -0.01
CA LEU A 43 -4.44 -3.96 0.65
C LEU A 43 -4.51 -3.74 2.17
N LYS A 44 -3.37 -3.65 2.85
CA LYS A 44 -3.34 -3.43 4.32
C LYS A 44 -3.89 -2.07 4.72
N SER A 45 -3.71 -1.07 3.86
CA SER A 45 -4.18 0.31 4.08
C SER A 45 -5.71 0.48 3.97
N LEU A 46 -6.42 -0.49 3.38
CA LEU A 46 -7.86 -0.41 3.09
C LEU A 46 -8.72 -0.08 4.31
N ARG A 47 -8.37 -0.62 5.48
CA ARG A 47 -9.13 -0.41 6.72
C ARG A 47 -8.93 0.99 7.32
N ASN A 48 -7.84 1.65 6.93
CA ASN A 48 -7.34 2.86 7.56
C ASN A 48 -7.19 3.98 6.52
N GLN A 49 -8.08 3.99 5.51
CA GLN A 49 -8.17 5.03 4.48
C GLN A 49 -6.83 5.36 3.80
N GLY A 50 -6.00 4.36 3.53
CA GLY A 50 -4.72 4.54 2.86
C GLY A 50 -3.54 4.74 3.80
N VAL A 51 -3.73 4.68 5.13
CA VAL A 51 -2.65 4.85 6.11
C VAL A 51 -2.27 3.51 6.76
N LEU A 52 -0.97 3.27 6.89
CA LEU A 52 -0.40 2.01 7.41
C LEU A 52 -0.22 2.09 8.95
N VAL A 53 -1.34 1.98 9.67
CA VAL A 53 -1.39 2.12 11.13
C VAL A 53 -2.22 1.00 11.76
N ARG A 54 -2.01 0.76 13.05
CA ARG A 54 -2.84 -0.13 13.88
C ARG A 54 -3.39 0.61 15.09
N TYR A 55 -4.51 0.13 15.60
CA TYR A 55 -5.07 0.57 16.87
C TYR A 55 -4.64 -0.37 18.00
N ILE A 56 -4.14 0.19 19.09
CA ILE A 56 -3.94 -0.50 20.37
C ILE A 56 -4.71 0.29 21.43
N GLY A 57 -5.85 -0.27 21.86
CA GLY A 57 -6.84 0.52 22.60
C GLY A 57 -7.29 1.72 21.75
N ASP A 58 -7.21 2.92 22.33
CA ASP A 58 -7.54 4.17 21.65
C ASP A 58 -6.33 4.82 20.94
N SER A 59 -5.14 4.21 21.04
CA SER A 59 -3.91 4.77 20.44
C SER A 59 -3.69 4.26 19.02
N LEU A 60 -3.41 5.19 18.11
CA LEU A 60 -3.02 4.92 16.74
C LEU A 60 -1.49 4.83 16.65
N ILE A 61 -1.00 3.70 16.17
CA ILE A 61 0.43 3.38 16.12
C ILE A 61 0.83 3.06 14.68
N PRO A 62 1.80 3.80 14.10
CA PRO A 62 2.34 3.51 12.78
C PRO A 62 3.01 2.14 12.71
N TYR A 63 2.91 1.45 11.57
CA TYR A 63 3.68 0.24 11.36
C TYR A 63 5.17 0.58 11.15
N ASP A 64 6.03 0.00 11.97
CA ASP A 64 7.47 0.00 11.72
C ASP A 64 7.86 -1.04 10.66
N GLU A 65 9.10 -0.95 10.17
CA GLU A 65 9.62 -1.82 9.11
C GLU A 65 9.58 -3.31 9.50
N LYS A 66 9.79 -3.62 10.79
CA LYS A 66 9.73 -5.00 11.30
C LYS A 66 8.31 -5.54 11.22
N LYS A 67 7.32 -4.75 11.63
CA LYS A 67 5.92 -5.16 11.54
C LYS A 67 5.48 -5.26 10.08
N LEU A 68 5.91 -4.34 9.22
CA LEU A 68 5.64 -4.44 7.79
C LEU A 68 6.20 -5.74 7.20
N ALA A 69 7.44 -6.09 7.51
CA ALA A 69 8.06 -7.36 7.08
C ALA A 69 7.23 -8.59 7.49
N GLU A 70 6.74 -8.61 8.73
CA GLU A 70 5.89 -9.68 9.26
C GLU A 70 4.55 -9.76 8.51
N ILE A 71 3.80 -8.66 8.43
CA ILE A 71 2.43 -8.66 7.91
C ILE A 71 2.35 -8.78 6.39
N THR A 72 3.44 -8.47 5.68
CA THR A 72 3.54 -8.65 4.23
C THR A 72 4.32 -9.91 3.86
N SER A 73 4.87 -10.64 4.84
CA SER A 73 5.77 -11.79 4.61
C SER A 73 6.90 -11.43 3.63
N THR A 74 7.55 -10.29 3.88
CA THR A 74 8.61 -9.74 3.05
C THR A 74 9.88 -9.63 3.87
N ARG A 75 11.04 -9.96 3.28
CA ARG A 75 12.33 -9.85 3.98
C ARG A 75 12.58 -8.39 4.38
N LEU A 76 13.12 -8.16 5.59
CA LEU A 76 13.31 -6.82 6.14
C LEU A 76 14.15 -5.90 5.23
N HIS A 77 15.19 -6.42 4.57
CA HIS A 77 16.01 -5.61 3.66
C HIS A 77 15.23 -5.15 2.42
N ILE A 78 14.30 -5.98 1.92
CA ILE A 78 13.38 -5.60 0.83
C ILE A 78 12.41 -4.55 1.34
N VAL A 79 11.83 -4.69 2.54
CA VAL A 79 10.93 -3.67 3.12
C VAL A 79 11.59 -2.29 3.16
N LYS A 80 12.79 -2.20 3.73
CA LYS A 80 13.57 -0.95 3.81
C LYS A 80 13.79 -0.34 2.43
N LYS A 81 14.21 -1.17 1.48
CA LYS A 81 14.44 -0.76 0.09
C LYS A 81 13.15 -0.29 -0.58
N SER A 82 12.06 -1.04 -0.45
CA SER A 82 10.78 -0.70 -1.02
C SER A 82 10.24 0.60 -0.46
N ILE A 83 10.30 0.85 0.85
CA ILE A 83 9.83 2.12 1.43
C ILE A 83 10.58 3.29 0.81
N LYS A 84 11.90 3.18 0.65
CA LYS A 84 12.71 4.20 -0.01
C LYS A 84 12.29 4.40 -1.47
N LEU A 85 12.28 3.33 -2.28
CA LEU A 85 11.93 3.40 -3.70
C LEU A 85 10.51 3.91 -3.93
N LEU A 86 9.54 3.44 -3.15
CA LEU A 86 8.14 3.86 -3.26
C LEU A 86 7.95 5.33 -2.89
N SER A 87 8.74 5.83 -1.93
CA SER A 87 8.72 7.24 -1.56
C SER A 87 9.36 8.10 -2.65
N GLU A 88 10.48 7.66 -3.23
CA GLU A 88 11.15 8.34 -4.34
C GLU A 88 10.28 8.37 -5.61
N ALA A 89 9.58 7.26 -5.90
CA ALA A 89 8.63 7.14 -6.99
C ALA A 89 7.31 7.92 -6.73
N GLY A 90 7.14 8.49 -5.53
CA GLY A 90 5.95 9.25 -5.16
C GLY A 90 4.68 8.42 -4.99
N LEU A 91 4.79 7.09 -4.83
CA LEU A 91 3.65 6.19 -4.62
C LEU A 91 3.19 6.17 -3.15
N ILE A 92 4.12 6.44 -2.23
CA ILE A 92 3.83 6.62 -0.80
C ILE A 92 4.39 7.94 -0.29
N THR A 93 3.89 8.37 0.87
CA THR A 93 4.45 9.47 1.66
C THR A 93 4.75 8.97 3.06
N VAL A 94 5.96 9.23 3.56
CA VAL A 94 6.34 8.96 4.95
C VAL A 94 6.27 10.28 5.72
N MET A 95 5.35 10.35 6.68
CA MET A 95 5.11 11.53 7.52
C MET A 95 6.19 11.67 8.60
N ASP A 96 6.31 12.86 9.21
CA ASP A 96 7.21 13.08 10.37
C ASP A 96 6.89 12.18 11.56
N THR A 97 5.62 11.79 11.70
CA THR A 97 5.11 10.82 12.68
C THR A 97 5.46 9.37 12.33
N ARG A 98 6.21 9.13 11.24
CA ARG A 98 6.53 7.81 10.65
C ARG A 98 5.34 7.05 10.07
N GLU A 99 4.19 7.70 9.95
CA GLU A 99 3.05 7.14 9.24
C GLU A 99 3.35 7.04 7.75
N ILE A 100 2.99 5.90 7.16
CA ILE A 100 3.08 5.70 5.71
C ILE A 100 1.69 5.83 5.12
N GLN A 101 1.54 6.73 4.16
CA GLN A 101 0.29 6.96 3.43
C GLN A 101 0.44 6.57 1.95
N ILE A 102 -0.55 5.85 1.41
CA ILE A 102 -0.66 5.56 -0.02
C ILE A 102 -1.24 6.78 -0.75
N LYS A 103 -0.49 7.36 -1.69
CA LYS A 103 -0.87 8.63 -2.34
C LYS A 103 -2.13 8.49 -3.19
N GLU A 104 -2.18 7.44 -4.01
CA GLU A 104 -3.28 7.18 -4.95
C GLU A 104 -4.40 6.31 -4.35
N PHE A 105 -4.53 6.28 -3.02
CA PHE A 105 -5.49 5.42 -2.31
C PHE A 105 -6.92 5.57 -2.85
N LYS A 106 -7.38 6.81 -3.07
CA LYS A 106 -8.73 7.07 -3.58
C LYS A 106 -8.97 6.38 -4.92
N ASN A 107 -7.99 6.38 -5.82
CA ASN A 107 -8.12 5.74 -7.13
C ASN A 107 -8.18 4.20 -7.03
N LEU A 108 -7.63 3.61 -5.96
CA LEU A 108 -7.68 2.17 -5.70
C LEU A 108 -9.03 1.70 -5.14
N VAL A 109 -9.78 2.59 -4.48
CA VAL A 109 -11.06 2.26 -3.80
C VAL A 109 -12.29 2.96 -4.39
N ASP A 110 -12.12 3.93 -5.30
CA ASP A 110 -13.25 4.66 -5.87
C ASP A 110 -14.19 3.72 -6.61
N ARG A 111 -15.46 3.82 -6.21
CA ARG A 111 -16.60 3.02 -6.65
C ARG A 111 -17.37 3.71 -7.78
N LYS A 112 -16.80 4.69 -8.48
CA LYS A 112 -17.42 5.25 -9.69
C LYS A 112 -17.77 4.11 -10.66
N LEU A 113 -19.03 3.71 -10.58
CA LEU A 113 -19.70 2.78 -11.46
C LEU A 113 -19.44 3.29 -12.87
N LEU A 114 -18.95 2.39 -13.71
CA LEU A 114 -19.03 2.52 -15.16
C LEU A 114 -20.51 2.44 -15.57
N LEU A 115 -21.31 3.43 -15.18
CA LEU A 115 -22.65 3.70 -15.70
C LEU A 115 -22.57 4.92 -16.61
N LYS A 116 -21.84 4.74 -17.70
CA LYS A 116 -22.04 5.47 -18.96
C LYS A 116 -21.65 4.55 -20.10
N ARG A 117 -22.54 3.62 -20.43
CA ARG A 117 -22.82 3.19 -21.81
C ARG A 117 -24.30 2.92 -21.93
#